data_AF-A0A1W9X5D0-F1
#
_entry.id   AF-A0A1W9X5D0-F1
#
_cell.length_a   1.000
_cell.length_b   1.000
_cell.length_c   1.000
_cell.angle_alpha   90.00
_cell.angle_beta   90.00
_cell.angle_gamma   90.00
#
_symmetry.space_group_name_H-M   'P 1'
#
loop_
_entity.id
_entity.type
_entity.pdbx_description
1 polymer ?
#
loop_
_entity_poly.entity_id
_entity_poly.type
_entity_poly.pdbx_seq_one_letter_code
_entity_poly.pdbx_strand_id
1 'polypeptide(L)'
;MRDLVGTVEREKAAIGVFVTLGKPTRDMKREAVSAGIYHSPGWNRDYPKIQILTTEQLLNREEIQMPPVRATFKKAKREAKREEVQEKLC
;
A
#
# COMPACT_ATOMS: atom_id res chain seq x y z
N MET A 1 9.51 0.86 19.68
CA MET A 1 9.14 0.73 18.25
C MET A 1 10.23 1.28 17.33
N ARG A 2 11.19 2.02 17.90
CA ARG A 2 12.39 2.59 17.29
C ARG A 2 13.05 1.75 16.20
N ASP A 3 13.23 0.45 16.41
CA ASP A 3 13.91 -0.41 15.42
C ASP A 3 13.11 -0.54 14.12
N LEU A 4 11.78 -0.65 14.23
CA LEU A 4 10.90 -0.65 13.06
C LEU A 4 10.89 0.70 12.37
N VAL A 5 10.74 1.79 13.13
CA VAL A 5 10.73 3.16 12.58
C VAL A 5 12.04 3.45 11.84
N GLY A 6 13.17 3.13 12.46
CA GLY A 6 14.50 3.31 11.86
C GLY A 6 14.71 2.46 10.62
N THR A 7 14.17 1.23 10.59
CA THR A 7 14.23 0.38 9.39
C THR A 7 13.37 0.94 8.27
N VAL A 8 12.13 1.36 8.55
CA VAL A 8 11.25 1.94 7.53
C VAL A 8 11.86 3.20 6.91
N GLU A 9 12.48 4.06 7.71
CA GLU A 9 13.16 5.26 7.23
C GLU A 9 14.39 4.92 6.39
N ARG A 10 15.26 4.03 6.90
CA ARG A 10 16.52 3.65 6.25
C ARG A 10 16.29 2.96 4.90
N GLU A 11 15.33 2.04 4.85
CA GLU A 11 15.01 1.30 3.62
C GLU A 11 14.08 2.08 2.69
N LYS A 12 13.68 3.32 3.07
CA LYS A 12 12.68 4.13 2.35
C LYS A 12 11.38 3.36 2.07
N ALA A 13 10.99 2.51 3.01
CA ALA A 13 9.76 1.74 2.90
C ALA A 13 8.55 2.68 3.01
N ALA A 14 7.51 2.39 2.23
CA ALA A 14 6.29 3.19 2.24
C ALA A 14 5.52 3.06 3.57
N ILE A 15 5.41 1.85 4.10
CA ILE A 15 4.60 1.51 5.28
C ILE A 15 5.31 0.40 6.08
N GLY A 16 5.24 0.47 7.41
CA GLY A 16 5.63 -0.60 8.33
C GLY A 16 4.49 -0.97 9.28
N VAL A 17 4.38 -2.27 9.60
CA VAL A 17 3.33 -2.79 10.49
C VAL A 17 3.96 -3.53 11.66
N PHE A 18 3.56 -3.14 12.87
CA PHE A 18 3.96 -3.80 14.11
C PHE A 18 2.79 -4.63 14.65
N VAL A 19 2.95 -5.96 14.65
CA VAL A 19 1.92 -6.88 15.16
C VAL A 19 2.26 -7.30 16.60
N THR A 20 1.28 -7.24 17.50
CA THR A 20 1.49 -7.59 18.91
C THR A 20 0.34 -8.43 19.50
N LEU A 21 0.64 -9.27 20.48
CA LEU A 21 -0.38 -10.07 21.20
C LEU A 21 -1.16 -9.23 22.22
N GLY A 22 -0.50 -8.24 22.82
CA GLY A 22 -1.06 -7.42 23.90
C GLY A 22 -1.57 -6.06 23.42
N LYS A 23 -2.25 -5.34 24.31
CA LYS A 23 -2.66 -3.95 24.02
C LYS A 23 -1.41 -3.07 23.87
N PRO A 24 -1.31 -2.25 22.80
CA PRO A 24 -0.17 -1.38 22.62
C PRO A 24 -0.14 -0.29 23.69
N THR A 25 1.05 0.00 24.20
CA THR A 25 1.25 1.04 25.21
C THR A 25 1.03 2.43 24.64
N ARG A 26 0.91 3.44 25.51
CA ARG A 26 0.76 4.85 25.08
C ARG A 26 1.96 5.32 24.26
N ASP A 27 3.16 4.97 24.69
CA ASP A 27 4.39 5.42 24.04
C ASP A 27 4.57 4.74 22.67
N MET A 28 4.17 3.48 22.56
CA MET A 28 4.07 2.77 21.28
C MET A 28 3.17 3.52 20.29
N LYS A 29 1.96 3.89 20.70
CA LYS A 29 1.02 4.65 19.86
C LYS A 29 1.59 6.02 19.46
N ARG A 30 2.21 6.71 20.41
CA ARG A 30 2.86 8.01 20.15
C ARG A 30 3.97 7.88 19.12
N GLU A 31 4.82 6.86 19.25
CA GLU A 31 5.94 6.61 18.34
C GLU A 31 5.45 6.30 16.92
N ALA A 32 4.39 5.50 16.78
CA ALA A 32 3.78 5.21 15.48
C ALA A 32 3.23 6.48 14.79
N VAL A 33 2.53 7.34 15.53
CA VAL A 33 1.99 8.60 15.01
C VAL A 33 3.12 9.57 14.62
N SER A 34 4.16 9.67 15.45
CA SER A 34 5.33 10.54 15.19
C SER A 34 6.10 10.14 13.93
N ALA A 35 5.99 8.89 13.47
CA ALA A 35 6.62 8.44 12.22
C ALA A 35 5.98 9.05 10.96
N GLY A 36 4.81 9.69 11.09
CA GLY A 36 4.16 10.46 10.04
C GLY A 36 3.30 9.63 9.08
N ILE A 37 3.04 10.23 7.92
CA ILE A 37 2.15 9.70 6.89
C ILE A 37 2.92 9.47 5.58
N TYR A 38 2.51 8.45 4.85
CA TYR A 38 2.90 8.17 3.48
C TYR A 38 1.78 8.60 2.54
N HIS A 39 2.08 9.58 1.67
CA HIS A 39 1.19 9.97 0.60
C HIS A 39 1.37 9.03 -0.60
N SER A 40 0.29 8.38 -1.06
CA SER A 40 0.32 7.51 -2.22
C SER A 40 -0.01 8.29 -3.49
N PRO A 41 0.94 8.50 -4.43
CA PRO A 41 0.67 9.28 -5.64
C PRO A 41 -0.34 8.63 -6.57
N GLY A 42 -0.38 7.29 -6.62
CA GLY A 42 -1.29 6.55 -7.51
C GLY A 42 -2.75 6.57 -7.06
N TRP A 43 -3.00 6.80 -5.78
CA TRP A 43 -4.34 6.79 -5.18
C TRP A 43 -4.74 8.15 -4.58
N ASN A 44 -3.83 9.13 -4.64
CA ASN A 44 -3.98 10.48 -4.05
C ASN A 44 -4.55 10.44 -2.63
N ARG A 45 -4.00 9.56 -1.79
CA ARG A 45 -4.48 9.30 -0.43
C ARG A 45 -3.31 9.09 0.53
N ASP A 46 -3.49 9.57 1.75
CA ASP A 46 -2.53 9.41 2.84
C ASP A 46 -2.79 8.15 3.65
N TYR A 47 -1.71 7.51 4.05
CA TYR A 47 -1.69 6.30 4.87
C TYR A 47 -0.72 6.48 6.04
N PRO A 48 -1.00 5.94 7.24
CA PRO A 48 -0.05 5.99 8.32
C PRO A 48 1.23 5.22 7.96
N LYS A 49 2.39 5.85 8.14
CA LYS A 49 3.69 5.24 7.82
C LYS A 49 3.99 4.04 8.72
N ILE A 50 3.55 4.11 9.98
CA ILE A 50 3.65 3.03 10.95
C ILE A 50 2.26 2.72 11.50
N GLN A 51 1.90 1.45 11.48
CA GLN A 51 0.63 0.94 12.01
C GLN A 51 0.90 -0.13 13.05
N ILE A 52 0.06 -0.17 14.08
CA ILE A 52 0.12 -1.18 15.13
C ILE A 52 -1.17 -1.97 15.09
N LEU A 53 -1.07 -3.29 14.96
CA LEU A 53 -2.21 -4.19 14.97
C LEU A 53 -2.03 -5.23 16.07
N THR A 54 -3.11 -5.54 16.77
CA THR A 54 -3.12 -6.68 17.69
C THR A 54 -3.54 -7.96 16.97
N THR A 55 -3.14 -9.11 17.50
CA THR A 55 -3.62 -10.40 16.98
C THR A 55 -5.15 -10.51 17.08
N GLU A 56 -5.75 -9.97 18.13
CA GLU A 56 -7.22 -9.87 18.28
C GLU A 56 -7.85 -9.08 17.11
N GLN A 57 -7.29 -7.92 16.77
CA GLN A 57 -7.76 -7.09 15.65
C GLN A 57 -7.66 -7.84 14.32
N LEU A 58 -6.53 -8.52 14.08
CA LEU A 58 -6.35 -9.33 12.87
C LEU A 58 -7.35 -10.49 12.77
N LEU A 59 -7.65 -11.17 13.88
CA LEU A 59 -8.65 -12.22 13.93
C LEU A 59 -10.08 -11.67 13.72
N ASN A 60 -10.31 -10.43 14.12
CA ASN A 60 -11.56 -9.69 13.86
C ASN A 60 -11.62 -9.08 12.44
N ARG A 61 -10.72 -9.46 11.53
CA ARG A 61 -10.64 -9.00 10.13
C ARG A 61 -10.30 -7.51 9.98
N GLU A 62 -9.60 -6.92 10.93
CA GLU A 62 -9.05 -5.59 10.74
C GLU A 62 -7.93 -5.62 9.69
N GLU A 63 -8.04 -4.74 8.69
CA GLU A 63 -7.10 -4.67 7.57
C GLU A 63 -6.04 -3.60 7.79
N ILE A 64 -4.86 -3.82 7.22
CA ILE A 64 -3.79 -2.84 7.18
C ILE A 64 -4.19 -1.72 6.21
N GLN A 65 -4.07 -0.47 6.63
CA GLN A 65 -4.30 0.67 5.76
C GLN A 65 -3.13 0.84 4.80
N MET A 66 -3.26 0.33 3.58
CA MET A 66 -2.24 0.46 2.55
C MET A 66 -2.87 0.71 1.18
N PRO A 67 -2.14 1.32 0.24
CA PRO A 67 -2.57 1.40 -1.14
C PRO A 67 -2.94 0.01 -1.69
N PRO A 68 -4.05 -0.13 -2.44
CA PRO A 68 -4.45 -1.40 -3.02
C PRO A 68 -3.32 -2.00 -3.88
N VAL A 69 -2.98 -3.27 -3.60
CA VAL A 69 -1.91 -4.01 -4.29
C VAL A 69 -2.26 -4.30 -5.75
N ARG A 70 -3.56 -4.25 -6.09
CA ARG A 70 -4.04 -4.37 -7.48
C ARG A 70 -3.84 -3.05 -8.22
N ALA A 71 -2.58 -2.72 -8.52
CA ALA A 71 -2.29 -1.80 -9.60
C ALA A 71 -2.88 -2.42 -10.87
N THR A 72 -3.95 -1.83 -11.41
CA THR A 72 -4.39 -2.12 -12.77
C THR A 72 -3.22 -1.82 -13.69
N PHE A 73 -2.42 -2.85 -14.02
CA PHE A 73 -1.46 -2.78 -15.11
C PHE A 73 -2.21 -2.24 -16.32
N LYS A 74 -1.70 -1.15 -16.94
CA LYS A 74 -2.24 -0.62 -18.20
C LYS A 74 -2.51 -1.80 -19.12
N LYS A 75 -3.77 -2.01 -19.52
CA LYS A 75 -4.09 -2.94 -20.62
C LYS A 75 -3.18 -2.55 -21.78
N ALA A 76 -2.40 -3.51 -22.28
CA ALA A 76 -1.58 -3.31 -23.46
C ALA A 76 -2.46 -2.75 -24.59
N LYS A 77 -1.97 -1.73 -25.29
CA LYS A 77 -2.67 -1.21 -26.48
C LYS A 77 -2.84 -2.39 -27.44
N ARG A 78 -4.08 -2.70 -27.82
CA ARG A 78 -4.32 -3.60 -28.95
C ARG A 78 -3.68 -2.95 -30.16
N GLU A 79 -2.77 -3.66 -30.81
CA GLU A 79 -2.34 -3.30 -32.16
C GLU A 79 -3.56 -3.38 -33.06
N ALA A 80 -3.85 -2.28 -33.77
CA ALA A 80 -4.87 -2.29 -34.80
C ALA A 80 -4.41 -3.27 -35.87
N LYS A 81 -5.18 -4.35 -36.06
CA LYS A 81 -5.00 -5.25 -37.19
C LYS A 81 -5.11 -4.40 -38.44
N ARG A 82 -4.01 -4.26 -39.18
CA ARG A 82 -3.99 -3.63 -40.50
C ARG A 82 -4.95 -4.44 -41.37
N GLU A 83 -6.10 -3.87 -41.68
CA GLU A 83 -7.05 -4.47 -42.62
C GLU A 83 -6.37 -4.52 -43.99
N GLU A 84 -6.15 -5.74 -44.48
CA GLU A 84 -5.81 -5.98 -45.88
C GLU A 84 -7.01 -5.56 -46.71
N VAL A 85 -6.79 -4.55 -47.56
CA VAL A 85 -7.77 -4.08 -48.55
C VAL A 85 -7.98 -5.19 -49.56
N GLN A 86 -9.16 -5.82 -49.55
CA GLN A 86 -9.59 -6.69 -50.65
C GLN A 86 -10.51 -5.90 -51.59
N GLU A 87 -9.90 -5.44 -52.67
CA GLU A 87 -10.53 -4.82 -53.82
C GLU A 87 -11.48 -5.81 -54.50
N LYS A 88 -12.74 -5.41 -54.66
CA LYS A 88 -13.63 -5.90 -55.71
C LYS A 88 -14.37 -4.70 -56.29
N LEU A 89 -13.84 -4.17 -57.40
CA LEU A 89 -14.58 -3.35 -58.35
C LEU A 89 -15.33 -4.29 -59.32
N CYS A 90 -16.51 -3.83 -59.75
CA CYS A 90 -17.49 -4.50 -60.61
C CYS A 90 -16.92 -5.26 -61.82
#